data_AF-A0A1C6EM27-F1
#
_entry.id   AF-A0A1C6EM27-F1
#
_cell.length_a   1.000
_cell.length_b   1.000
_cell.length_c   1.000
_cell.angle_alpha   90.00
_cell.angle_beta   90.00
_cell.angle_gamma   90.00
#
_symmetry.space_group_name_H-M   'P 1'
#
loop_
_entity.id
_entity.type
_entity.pdbx_description
1 polymer ?
#
loop_
_entity_poly.entity_id
_entity_poly.type
_entity_poly.pdbx_seq_one_letter_code
_entity_poly.pdbx_strand_id
1 'polypeptide(L)'
;MSEQNNSMNGMDPGTGNSLEELFGSALPPLDLGDQIPASAQTMQPQPVPVESQPAAAPEAQPQPIPQQVEQAQPQMQPPQAVPNRAGQPSMQQTPQTGPVPAPQAVQQTAGPVTQAAPTAPVQQPAAAPTPQPAAGQVIDLFGAVAEDGVEARLARLANAAPVFEYGSIREDITDPAMTFEQLRVKMSADCPELEARSHVSWTVGYAGITERVSSADASIFETKAKIEKGRKFKDALKKLKEKDRDPVCTVKPTVTAQKKGVLRFPGYKGLFCSTEQAEQSDKAIAYIPAQDGRVYEMRRNGIGTFIAPSQHIAELEGVRSGFHMSLPRLPAALLAQIIAFFRRVCVDCGRDVEALVNVLWDRQGRQYVLHVPPQRIDKASVETDLSQQPDPERYLHVMDVHSHNTMAARFSRTDDADEQATRLYMVIGRLDRYYPDIRCRFACGGRHVEVPAEQVCERTDVPFAPEWLKAVQETGLKEAA
;
A
#
# COMPACT_ATOMS: atom_id res chain seq x y z
N MET A 1 9.13 87.47 11.34
CA MET A 1 7.83 86.96 10.86
C MET A 1 7.75 87.35 9.40
N SER A 2 7.66 86.52 8.39
CA SER A 2 7.50 85.08 8.17
C SER A 2 7.96 84.92 6.69
N GLU A 3 8.57 83.86 6.18
CA GLU A 3 8.05 82.51 5.95
C GLU A 3 9.24 81.64 5.48
N GLN A 4 9.22 80.37 5.86
CA GLN A 4 10.23 79.37 5.54
C GLN A 4 10.07 78.87 4.10
N ASN A 5 11.18 78.81 3.36
CA ASN A 5 11.32 77.91 2.22
C ASN A 5 12.78 77.42 2.22
N ASN A 6 12.99 76.14 2.53
CA ASN A 6 14.32 75.55 2.61
C ASN A 6 14.46 74.50 1.50
N SER A 7 15.35 74.77 0.55
CA SER A 7 15.78 73.82 -0.48
C SER A 7 17.28 74.00 -0.66
N MET A 8 18.06 73.00 -0.23
CA MET A 8 19.50 72.93 -0.46
C MET A 8 19.79 71.79 -1.43
N ASN A 9 20.38 72.15 -2.57
CA ASN A 9 21.09 71.27 -3.48
C ASN A 9 22.44 70.86 -2.86
N GLY A 10 22.89 69.63 -3.12
CA GLY A 10 24.28 69.23 -2.89
C GLY A 10 24.62 67.77 -3.20
N MET A 11 25.28 67.57 -4.34
CA MET A 11 26.34 66.59 -4.65
C MET A 11 26.10 65.06 -4.70
N ASP A 12 26.18 64.55 -5.94
CA ASP A 12 26.92 63.40 -6.51
C ASP A 12 27.60 62.36 -5.60
N PRO A 13 27.44 61.03 -5.85
CA PRO A 13 28.12 59.97 -5.10
C PRO A 13 29.39 59.43 -5.80
N GLY A 14 30.49 59.39 -5.05
CA GLY A 14 31.73 58.70 -5.42
C GLY A 14 32.15 57.67 -4.37
N THR A 15 32.38 56.44 -4.84
CA THR A 15 33.32 55.40 -4.32
C THR A 15 33.15 54.80 -2.92
N GLY A 16 32.67 53.54 -2.89
CA GLY A 16 33.36 52.38 -2.32
C GLY A 16 33.48 52.23 -0.80
N ASN A 17 32.75 51.28 -0.21
CA ASN A 17 33.33 50.06 0.38
C ASN A 17 32.28 49.11 0.95
N SER A 18 32.59 47.82 0.80
CA SER A 18 31.75 46.64 1.02
C SER A 18 31.52 46.34 2.50
N LEU A 19 30.35 45.78 2.76
CA LEU A 19 29.75 45.43 4.04
C LEU A 19 30.28 44.08 4.56
N GLU A 20 31.60 43.88 4.52
CA GLU A 20 32.29 42.65 4.97
C GLU A 20 32.99 42.79 6.35
N GLU A 21 32.83 43.91 7.06
CA GLU A 21 33.49 44.16 8.36
C GLU A 21 32.63 43.86 9.60
N LEU A 22 31.60 43.01 9.54
CA LEU A 22 30.70 42.81 10.69
C LEU A 22 30.65 41.44 11.37
N PHE A 23 31.50 40.47 11.01
CA PHE A 23 31.59 39.22 11.78
C PHE A 23 33.02 38.67 11.86
N GLY A 24 33.77 39.09 12.87
CA GLY A 24 35.08 38.52 13.24
C GLY A 24 35.18 38.24 14.73
N SER A 25 35.16 36.96 15.12
CA SER A 25 35.82 36.36 16.32
C SER A 25 35.46 34.86 16.36
N ALA A 26 36.37 33.94 15.99
CA ALA A 26 37.52 33.41 16.73
C ALA A 26 37.20 32.09 17.48
N LEU A 27 37.69 30.95 16.95
CA LEU A 27 38.03 29.71 17.68
C LEU A 27 39.26 29.03 16.99
N PRO A 28 40.10 28.27 17.73
CA PRO A 28 41.51 28.02 17.43
C PRO A 28 41.79 26.81 16.51
N PRO A 29 43.02 26.65 15.97
CA PRO A 29 43.34 25.58 15.02
C PRO A 29 43.57 24.24 15.72
N LEU A 30 42.97 23.18 15.19
CA LEU A 30 43.30 21.80 15.54
C LEU A 30 43.89 21.06 14.33
N ASP A 31 45.06 20.52 14.61
CA ASP A 31 46.03 19.78 13.81
C ASP A 31 45.46 18.48 13.23
N LEU A 32 45.50 18.32 11.90
CA LEU A 32 45.33 17.03 11.22
C LEU A 32 46.68 16.64 10.60
N GLY A 33 47.33 15.68 11.23
CA GLY A 33 48.64 15.17 10.83
C GLY A 33 48.63 14.50 9.45
N ASP A 34 49.54 14.97 8.59
CA ASP A 34 50.02 14.28 7.41
C ASP A 34 51.01 13.17 7.80
N GLN A 35 50.75 11.95 7.33
CA GLN A 35 51.81 10.98 7.04
C GLN A 35 51.46 10.17 5.79
N ILE A 36 52.07 10.55 4.66
CA ILE A 36 52.30 9.66 3.52
C ILE A 36 53.78 9.81 3.13
N PRO A 37 54.60 8.75 3.17
CA PRO A 37 55.97 8.84 2.70
C PRO A 37 56.03 8.70 1.18
N ALA A 38 56.73 9.64 0.55
CA ALA A 38 57.17 9.56 -0.84
C ALA A 38 58.46 8.75 -0.97
N SER A 39 58.60 7.98 -2.05
CA SER A 39 59.75 8.01 -3.00
C SER A 39 59.76 6.78 -3.92
N ALA A 40 59.68 6.99 -5.25
CA ALA A 40 60.60 6.42 -6.26
C ALA A 40 60.11 6.71 -7.71
N GLN A 41 60.71 7.74 -8.31
CA GLN A 41 61.30 7.82 -9.66
C GLN A 41 60.68 7.04 -10.87
N THR A 42 60.19 7.85 -11.83
CA THR A 42 60.42 7.82 -13.30
C THR A 42 60.54 6.49 -14.06
N MET A 43 59.65 6.26 -15.03
CA MET A 43 59.98 6.05 -16.47
C MET A 43 58.72 6.20 -17.35
N GLN A 44 58.79 7.05 -18.37
CA GLN A 44 57.86 7.10 -19.51
C GLN A 44 58.25 6.05 -20.57
N PRO A 45 57.30 5.50 -21.34
CA PRO A 45 57.58 5.04 -22.70
C PRO A 45 56.94 5.94 -23.76
N GLN A 46 57.75 6.32 -24.74
CA GLN A 46 57.37 6.99 -25.99
C GLN A 46 56.60 6.06 -26.96
N PRO A 47 55.85 6.61 -27.92
CA PRO A 47 55.15 5.85 -28.95
C PRO A 47 56.08 5.47 -30.11
N VAL A 48 55.96 4.23 -30.60
CA VAL A 48 56.57 3.77 -31.87
C VAL A 48 55.55 3.88 -33.01
N PRO A 49 55.96 4.35 -34.21
CA PRO A 49 55.11 4.40 -35.40
C PRO A 49 55.20 3.08 -36.17
N VAL A 50 54.08 2.57 -36.68
CA VAL A 50 54.11 1.58 -37.77
C VAL A 50 53.16 2.05 -38.87
N GLU A 51 53.79 2.47 -39.95
CA GLU A 51 53.25 2.76 -41.26
C GLU A 51 53.17 1.44 -42.04
N SER A 52 51.98 1.10 -42.58
CA SER A 52 51.77 0.17 -43.71
C SER A 52 50.30 0.26 -44.17
N GLN A 53 50.05 0.96 -45.28
CA GLN A 53 48.86 0.77 -46.13
C GLN A 53 49.18 -0.24 -47.26
N PRO A 54 48.25 -0.57 -48.18
CA PRO A 54 47.06 -1.39 -48.00
C PRO A 54 47.02 -2.56 -49.00
N ALA A 55 46.26 -3.62 -48.70
CA ALA A 55 45.89 -4.64 -49.69
C ALA A 55 44.48 -4.38 -50.24
N ALA A 56 44.37 -4.53 -51.56
CA ALA A 56 43.26 -4.12 -52.41
C ALA A 56 41.94 -4.88 -52.20
N ALA A 57 40.86 -4.22 -52.62
CA ALA A 57 39.45 -4.65 -52.69
C ALA A 57 39.21 -5.75 -53.77
N PRO A 58 37.96 -6.27 -53.90
CA PRO A 58 36.89 -5.52 -54.57
C PRO A 58 35.58 -5.50 -53.75
N GLU A 59 34.94 -4.34 -53.56
CA GLU A 59 33.96 -3.75 -54.48
C GLU A 59 32.82 -4.70 -54.88
N ALA A 60 31.69 -4.54 -54.19
CA ALA A 60 30.37 -4.83 -54.74
C ALA A 60 29.56 -3.53 -54.67
N GLN A 61 29.42 -2.88 -55.82
CA GLN A 61 28.53 -1.75 -56.05
C GLN A 61 27.24 -2.22 -56.76
N PRO A 62 26.19 -1.37 -56.79
CA PRO A 62 24.79 -1.76 -56.62
C PRO A 62 24.08 -2.05 -57.95
N GLN A 63 22.93 -2.72 -57.87
CA GLN A 63 22.01 -2.88 -59.01
C GLN A 63 20.71 -2.08 -58.78
N PRO A 64 20.10 -1.49 -59.84
CA PRO A 64 19.11 -0.40 -59.74
C PRO A 64 17.66 -0.81 -60.05
N ILE A 65 16.69 -0.14 -59.37
CA ILE A 65 15.41 0.48 -59.84
C ILE A 65 14.35 -0.49 -60.48
N PRO A 66 13.00 -0.40 -60.24
CA PRO A 66 12.22 0.84 -60.18
C PRO A 66 11.12 1.01 -59.11
N GLN A 67 10.94 2.30 -58.81
CA GLN A 67 9.73 2.93 -58.32
C GLN A 67 8.57 2.71 -59.29
N GLN A 68 7.40 2.33 -58.78
CA GLN A 68 6.13 2.77 -59.35
C GLN A 68 5.32 3.46 -58.26
N VAL A 69 5.03 4.72 -58.58
CA VAL A 69 4.10 5.62 -57.92
C VAL A 69 2.80 5.44 -58.70
N GLU A 70 1.69 5.09 -58.04
CA GLU A 70 0.37 5.37 -58.62
C GLU A 70 -0.58 5.80 -57.50
N GLN A 71 -1.26 6.89 -57.82
CA GLN A 71 -2.08 7.73 -56.97
C GLN A 71 -3.48 7.13 -56.79
N ALA A 72 -4.07 7.32 -55.62
CA ALA A 72 -5.51 7.31 -55.46
C ALA A 72 -5.92 8.29 -54.34
N GLN A 73 -6.16 9.55 -54.73
CA GLN A 73 -7.14 10.40 -54.05
C GLN A 73 -8.53 10.05 -54.59
N PRO A 74 -9.57 10.14 -53.75
CA PRO A 74 -10.71 10.97 -54.15
C PRO A 74 -10.97 12.10 -53.15
N GLN A 75 -11.18 13.29 -53.71
CA GLN A 75 -11.52 14.53 -53.03
C GLN A 75 -13.03 14.77 -53.08
N MET A 76 -13.55 15.38 -52.01
CA MET A 76 -14.74 16.27 -51.90
C MET A 76 -16.16 15.68 -52.04
N GLN A 77 -17.02 15.95 -51.04
CA GLN A 77 -17.79 17.21 -50.97
C GLN A 77 -18.52 17.39 -49.62
N PRO A 78 -18.77 18.65 -49.18
CA PRO A 78 -19.39 19.00 -47.91
C PRO A 78 -20.90 19.25 -48.06
N PRO A 79 -21.67 19.34 -46.95
CA PRO A 79 -22.88 20.14 -46.95
C PRO A 79 -22.77 21.43 -46.15
N GLN A 80 -23.33 22.45 -46.76
CA GLN A 80 -23.44 23.84 -46.36
C GLN A 80 -24.34 24.04 -45.13
N ALA A 81 -24.08 25.13 -44.42
CA ALA A 81 -24.91 25.69 -43.36
C ALA A 81 -25.93 26.69 -43.92
N VAL A 82 -27.15 26.72 -43.38
CA VAL A 82 -28.02 27.92 -43.31
C VAL A 82 -29.16 27.69 -42.27
N PRO A 83 -29.84 28.71 -41.71
CA PRO A 83 -29.46 29.33 -40.44
C PRO A 83 -30.61 29.48 -39.41
N ASN A 84 -30.25 30.00 -38.21
CA ASN A 84 -31.03 30.83 -37.28
C ASN A 84 -32.47 30.44 -36.89
N ARG A 85 -32.73 30.30 -35.58
CA ARG A 85 -33.53 31.32 -34.84
C ARG A 85 -33.42 31.18 -33.32
N ALA A 86 -33.34 32.36 -32.70
CA ALA A 86 -33.37 32.65 -31.27
C ALA A 86 -34.63 32.14 -30.54
N GLY A 87 -34.50 31.92 -29.23
CA GLY A 87 -35.62 31.70 -28.31
C GLY A 87 -35.21 31.21 -26.92
N GLN A 88 -34.80 32.13 -26.04
CA GLN A 88 -35.12 32.09 -24.60
C GLN A 88 -36.04 33.30 -24.34
N PRO A 89 -36.80 33.41 -23.21
CA PRO A 89 -36.85 32.57 -22.00
C PRO A 89 -38.29 32.20 -21.57
N SER A 90 -38.45 31.40 -20.51
CA SER A 90 -39.22 31.77 -19.30
C SER A 90 -39.55 30.58 -18.40
N MET A 91 -39.63 30.91 -17.11
CA MET A 91 -39.87 30.08 -15.94
C MET A 91 -41.33 29.65 -15.76
N GLN A 92 -41.55 28.52 -15.08
CA GLN A 92 -42.63 28.28 -14.09
C GLN A 92 -42.37 26.91 -13.43
N GLN A 93 -41.89 26.89 -12.18
CA GLN A 93 -42.66 26.71 -10.93
C GLN A 93 -43.09 25.25 -10.62
N THR A 94 -42.70 24.86 -9.40
CA THR A 94 -43.04 23.67 -8.59
C THR A 94 -44.53 23.35 -8.49
N PRO A 95 -44.88 22.14 -8.00
CA PRO A 95 -45.32 22.09 -6.60
C PRO A 95 -44.73 20.94 -5.76
N GLN A 96 -44.40 21.27 -4.51
CA GLN A 96 -44.30 20.35 -3.39
C GLN A 96 -45.70 19.85 -2.98
N THR A 97 -45.82 18.62 -2.47
CA THR A 97 -46.68 18.22 -1.33
C THR A 97 -46.22 16.84 -0.82
N GLY A 98 -45.96 16.70 0.49
CA GLY A 98 -45.77 15.41 1.20
C GLY A 98 -47.12 14.82 1.65
N PRO A 99 -47.25 14.13 2.79
CA PRO A 99 -46.43 13.08 3.43
C PRO A 99 -47.23 11.78 3.78
N VAL A 100 -46.51 10.71 4.18
CA VAL A 100 -46.77 9.53 5.07
C VAL A 100 -48.23 9.10 5.39
N PRO A 101 -48.54 7.78 5.43
CA PRO A 101 -48.76 7.14 6.75
C PRO A 101 -48.30 5.66 6.88
N ALA A 102 -47.65 5.34 8.01
CA ALA A 102 -47.90 4.13 8.81
C ALA A 102 -48.98 4.49 9.87
N PRO A 103 -49.49 3.63 10.79
CA PRO A 103 -49.14 2.24 11.16
C PRO A 103 -50.39 1.33 11.40
N GLN A 104 -50.22 0.02 11.69
CA GLN A 104 -51.19 -0.72 12.51
C GLN A 104 -50.55 -1.81 13.38
N ALA A 105 -51.00 -1.84 14.63
CA ALA A 105 -50.83 -2.84 15.67
C ALA A 105 -52.22 -3.17 16.27
N VAL A 106 -52.39 -4.35 16.84
CA VAL A 106 -53.50 -4.74 17.75
C VAL A 106 -52.95 -5.89 18.63
N GLN A 107 -52.68 -5.71 19.94
CA GLN A 107 -53.55 -5.85 21.14
C GLN A 107 -54.24 -7.23 21.28
N GLN A 108 -54.47 -7.89 22.44
CA GLN A 108 -54.13 -7.84 23.88
C GLN A 108 -54.85 -9.10 24.49
N THR A 109 -54.42 -9.76 25.58
CA THR A 109 -55.00 -9.72 26.96
C THR A 109 -54.49 -10.98 27.74
N ALA A 110 -53.88 -10.89 28.93
CA ALA A 110 -54.37 -10.95 30.33
C ALA A 110 -54.79 -12.36 30.88
N GLY A 111 -54.27 -12.76 32.07
CA GLY A 111 -54.36 -14.10 32.75
C GLY A 111 -55.71 -14.44 33.45
N PRO A 112 -55.83 -15.21 34.57
CA PRO A 112 -54.85 -15.88 35.46
C PRO A 112 -55.29 -17.29 36.09
N VAL A 113 -54.47 -17.84 37.01
CA VAL A 113 -54.69 -18.83 38.15
C VAL A 113 -55.25 -20.28 37.97
N THR A 114 -54.75 -21.14 38.88
CA THR A 114 -55.35 -22.32 39.60
C THR A 114 -55.11 -23.77 39.15
N GLN A 115 -54.35 -24.47 40.02
CA GLN A 115 -54.52 -25.82 40.60
C GLN A 115 -55.44 -26.86 39.92
N ALA A 116 -54.93 -28.09 39.74
CA ALA A 116 -55.38 -29.30 40.45
C ALA A 116 -54.90 -30.59 39.74
N ALA A 117 -54.23 -31.48 40.48
CA ALA A 117 -54.27 -32.94 40.24
C ALA A 117 -55.65 -33.48 40.74
N PRO A 118 -56.00 -34.79 40.70
CA PRO A 118 -55.32 -36.00 40.24
C PRO A 118 -56.26 -36.93 39.39
N THR A 119 -55.81 -38.14 39.01
CA THR A 119 -56.48 -39.45 39.26
C THR A 119 -55.96 -40.55 38.31
N ALA A 120 -55.40 -41.61 38.89
CA ALA A 120 -55.43 -42.98 38.35
C ALA A 120 -56.83 -43.61 38.62
N PRO A 121 -57.30 -44.73 38.01
CA PRO A 121 -56.75 -46.08 38.23
C PRO A 121 -56.82 -47.06 37.01
N VAL A 122 -55.86 -47.98 36.86
CA VAL A 122 -55.90 -49.44 37.16
C VAL A 122 -56.96 -50.26 36.41
N GLN A 123 -56.50 -51.25 35.61
CA GLN A 123 -57.02 -52.63 35.60
C GLN A 123 -56.06 -53.62 34.90
N GLN A 124 -55.33 -54.38 35.72
CA GLN A 124 -54.93 -55.79 35.54
C GLN A 124 -56.19 -56.68 35.64
N PRO A 125 -56.22 -58.01 35.32
CA PRO A 125 -55.25 -59.08 35.68
C PRO A 125 -55.09 -60.13 34.54
N ALA A 126 -54.43 -61.30 34.59
CA ALA A 126 -54.09 -62.30 35.62
C ALA A 126 -52.95 -63.19 35.04
N ALA A 127 -51.89 -63.52 35.78
CA ALA A 127 -51.69 -64.66 36.70
C ALA A 127 -50.98 -65.89 36.09
N ALA A 128 -49.78 -66.12 36.66
CA ALA A 128 -48.83 -67.25 36.71
C ALA A 128 -49.27 -68.68 36.31
N PRO A 129 -48.32 -69.60 36.00
CA PRO A 129 -47.51 -70.23 37.07
C PRO A 129 -46.01 -70.45 36.76
N THR A 130 -45.23 -70.55 37.83
CA THR A 130 -43.82 -71.00 37.93
C THR A 130 -43.67 -72.49 37.61
N PRO A 131 -42.48 -72.98 37.18
CA PRO A 131 -41.47 -73.44 38.15
C PRO A 131 -40.00 -73.14 37.75
N GLN A 132 -39.15 -73.00 38.77
CA GLN A 132 -37.69 -72.91 38.69
C GLN A 132 -37.09 -74.33 38.75
N PRO A 133 -35.94 -74.62 38.12
CA PRO A 133 -34.71 -74.65 38.93
C PRO A 133 -33.42 -74.18 38.22
N ALA A 134 -32.58 -73.53 39.04
CA ALA A 134 -31.11 -73.58 39.15
C ALA A 134 -30.15 -73.43 37.94
N ALA A 135 -29.11 -72.64 38.23
CA ALA A 135 -27.72 -72.63 37.73
C ALA A 135 -27.37 -71.69 36.56
N GLY A 136 -26.43 -70.77 36.85
CA GLY A 136 -25.57 -70.11 35.87
C GLY A 136 -25.75 -68.60 35.76
N GLN A 137 -25.08 -67.82 36.63
CA GLN A 137 -24.74 -66.44 36.32
C GLN A 137 -23.92 -66.41 35.02
N VAL A 138 -24.48 -65.84 33.95
CA VAL A 138 -23.67 -65.26 32.86
C VAL A 138 -23.60 -63.77 33.14
N ILE A 139 -22.49 -63.35 33.74
CA ILE A 139 -22.05 -61.96 33.76
C ILE A 139 -21.85 -61.57 32.29
N ASP A 140 -22.48 -60.50 31.85
CA ASP A 140 -22.22 -59.88 30.54
C ASP A 140 -20.81 -59.28 30.55
N LEU A 141 -19.83 -60.16 30.32
CA LEU A 141 -18.42 -59.84 30.35
C LEU A 141 -18.00 -59.01 29.14
N PHE A 142 -18.79 -58.99 28.05
CA PHE A 142 -18.47 -58.22 26.84
C PHE A 142 -18.93 -56.76 26.91
N GLY A 143 -20.10 -56.49 27.52
CA GLY A 143 -20.52 -55.14 27.85
C GLY A 143 -19.59 -54.46 28.85
N ALA A 144 -19.20 -55.19 29.91
CA ALA A 144 -18.28 -54.69 30.93
C ALA A 144 -16.86 -54.40 30.37
N VAL A 145 -16.31 -55.27 29.50
CA VAL A 145 -14.98 -55.04 28.90
C VAL A 145 -14.97 -53.86 27.92
N ALA A 146 -16.08 -53.62 27.20
CA ALA A 146 -16.21 -52.46 26.33
C ALA A 146 -16.35 -51.15 27.13
N GLU A 147 -17.09 -51.16 28.24
CA GLU A 147 -17.18 -49.99 29.14
C GLU A 147 -15.87 -49.75 29.88
N ASP A 148 -15.19 -50.78 30.40
CA ASP A 148 -13.87 -50.70 31.02
C ASP A 148 -12.81 -50.15 30.05
N GLY A 149 -12.87 -50.52 28.77
CA GLY A 149 -11.98 -50.00 27.73
C GLY A 149 -12.20 -48.52 27.42
N VAL A 150 -13.47 -48.06 27.42
CA VAL A 150 -13.81 -46.63 27.24
C VAL A 150 -13.41 -45.82 28.48
N GLU A 151 -13.61 -46.36 29.67
CA GLU A 151 -13.25 -45.72 30.94
C GLU A 151 -11.72 -45.59 31.10
N ALA A 152 -10.96 -46.64 30.78
CA ALA A 152 -9.49 -46.61 30.73
C ALA A 152 -8.95 -45.62 29.68
N ARG A 153 -9.60 -45.54 28.51
CA ARG A 153 -9.26 -44.57 27.46
C ARG A 153 -9.59 -43.14 27.88
N LEU A 154 -10.71 -42.92 28.58
CA LEU A 154 -11.08 -41.63 29.15
C LEU A 154 -10.06 -41.17 30.20
N ALA A 155 -9.59 -42.08 31.06
CA ALA A 155 -8.56 -41.79 32.06
C ALA A 155 -7.21 -41.39 31.41
N ARG A 156 -6.82 -42.08 30.33
CA ARG A 156 -5.62 -41.72 29.55
C ARG A 156 -5.75 -40.35 28.88
N LEU A 157 -6.92 -40.06 28.31
CA LEU A 157 -7.24 -38.77 27.67
C LEU A 157 -7.31 -37.62 28.67
N ALA A 158 -7.87 -37.85 29.86
CA ALA A 158 -7.92 -36.87 30.94
C ALA A 158 -6.51 -36.42 31.36
N ASN A 159 -5.56 -37.36 31.41
CA ASN A 159 -4.15 -37.11 31.74
C ASN A 159 -3.31 -36.56 30.56
N ALA A 160 -3.82 -36.60 29.33
CA ALA A 160 -3.13 -36.04 28.17
C ALA A 160 -3.21 -34.51 28.17
N ALA A 161 -2.07 -33.86 27.89
CA ALA A 161 -1.99 -32.40 27.81
C ALA A 161 -2.78 -31.87 26.59
N PRO A 162 -3.50 -30.75 26.72
CA PRO A 162 -3.98 -30.01 25.56
C PRO A 162 -2.79 -29.47 24.74
N VAL A 163 -3.00 -29.33 23.44
CA VAL A 163 -1.95 -28.90 22.49
C VAL A 163 -2.38 -27.59 21.84
N PHE A 164 -1.54 -26.57 21.91
CA PHE A 164 -1.69 -25.35 21.12
C PHE A 164 -1.39 -25.65 19.65
N GLU A 165 -2.26 -25.24 18.74
CA GLU A 165 -2.04 -25.40 17.31
C GLU A 165 -2.34 -24.11 16.55
N TYR A 166 -1.32 -23.55 15.90
CA TYR A 166 -1.45 -22.34 15.10
C TYR A 166 -0.45 -22.33 13.95
N GLY A 167 -0.93 -22.23 12.71
CA GLY A 167 -0.09 -22.43 11.53
C GLY A 167 0.56 -23.83 11.52
N SER A 168 1.89 -23.88 11.51
CA SER A 168 2.71 -25.10 11.65
C SER A 168 3.16 -25.38 13.09
N ILE A 169 2.87 -24.48 14.04
CA ILE A 169 3.30 -24.59 15.44
C ILE A 169 2.39 -25.54 16.20
N ARG A 170 3.00 -26.49 16.92
CA ARG A 170 2.35 -27.40 17.85
C ARG A 170 3.13 -27.45 19.16
N GLU A 171 2.49 -27.08 20.27
CA GLU A 171 3.13 -27.06 21.59
C GLU A 171 2.20 -27.61 22.67
N ASP A 172 2.72 -28.50 23.51
CA ASP A 172 1.98 -29.06 24.64
C ASP A 172 1.80 -28.01 25.74
N ILE A 173 0.57 -27.83 26.19
CA ILE A 173 0.21 -26.93 27.28
C ILE A 173 0.33 -27.71 28.57
N THR A 174 1.43 -27.53 29.30
CA THR A 174 1.76 -28.33 30.49
C THR A 174 1.27 -27.74 31.81
N ASP A 175 1.01 -26.43 31.86
CA ASP A 175 0.57 -25.73 33.07
C ASP A 175 -0.95 -25.88 33.29
N PRO A 176 -1.40 -26.57 34.35
CA PRO A 176 -2.82 -26.78 34.65
C PRO A 176 -3.61 -25.49 34.89
N ALA A 177 -2.95 -24.40 35.28
CA ALA A 177 -3.56 -23.10 35.55
C ALA A 177 -3.58 -22.17 34.33
N MET A 178 -3.00 -22.60 33.20
CA MET A 178 -2.88 -21.78 31.99
C MET A 178 -4.26 -21.34 31.47
N THR A 179 -4.45 -20.02 31.38
CA THR A 179 -5.61 -19.43 30.72
C THR A 179 -5.34 -19.18 29.23
N PHE A 180 -6.40 -18.96 28.44
CA PHE A 180 -6.23 -18.59 27.03
C PHE A 180 -5.49 -17.25 26.86
N GLU A 181 -5.65 -16.31 27.79
CA GLU A 181 -4.94 -15.03 27.79
C GLU A 181 -3.45 -15.20 28.13
N GLN A 182 -3.11 -16.01 29.13
CA GLN A 182 -1.71 -16.30 29.46
C GLN A 182 -1.01 -17.04 28.33
N LEU A 183 -1.71 -18.00 27.71
CA LEU A 183 -1.22 -18.68 26.52
C LEU A 183 -1.03 -17.70 25.35
N ARG A 184 -1.96 -16.76 25.15
CA ARG A 184 -1.82 -15.69 24.14
C ARG A 184 -0.53 -14.90 24.35
N VAL A 185 -0.30 -14.42 25.57
CA VAL A 185 0.88 -13.61 25.91
C VAL A 185 2.16 -14.43 25.70
N LYS A 186 2.19 -15.68 26.17
CA LYS A 186 3.33 -16.60 25.97
C LYS A 186 3.63 -16.76 24.48
N MET A 187 2.63 -17.10 23.67
CA MET A 187 2.82 -17.34 22.24
C MET A 187 3.02 -16.04 21.43
N SER A 188 2.65 -14.87 21.96
CA SER A 188 2.80 -13.59 21.23
C SER A 188 4.25 -13.15 21.04
N ALA A 189 5.19 -13.71 21.82
CA ALA A 189 6.61 -13.48 21.62
C ALA A 189 7.08 -14.01 20.25
N ASP A 190 6.57 -15.18 19.84
CA ASP A 190 6.95 -15.86 18.59
C ASP A 190 5.91 -15.66 17.47
N CYS A 191 4.65 -15.34 17.83
CA CYS A 191 3.54 -15.07 16.92
C CYS A 191 3.01 -13.63 17.17
N PRO A 192 3.66 -12.59 16.64
CA PRO A 192 3.33 -11.19 16.94
C PRO A 192 1.88 -10.82 16.61
N GLU A 193 1.24 -11.52 15.67
CA GLU A 193 -0.18 -11.31 15.34
C GLU A 193 -1.15 -11.67 16.48
N LEU A 194 -0.68 -12.38 17.52
CA LEU A 194 -1.45 -12.68 18.71
C LEU A 194 -1.35 -11.59 19.80
N GLU A 195 -0.50 -10.58 19.64
CA GLU A 195 -0.28 -9.50 20.63
C GLU A 195 -1.56 -8.71 20.94
N ALA A 196 -2.43 -8.53 19.94
CA ALA A 196 -3.62 -7.71 20.07
C ALA A 196 -4.81 -8.53 20.62
N ARG A 197 -4.95 -8.57 21.95
CA ARG A 197 -6.00 -9.31 22.70
C ARG A 197 -7.40 -9.21 22.09
N SER A 198 -7.81 -8.02 21.64
CA SER A 198 -9.14 -7.74 21.08
C SER A 198 -9.43 -8.41 19.73
N HIS A 199 -8.42 -8.95 19.05
CA HIS A 199 -8.52 -9.53 17.71
C HIS A 199 -8.28 -11.04 17.68
N VAL A 200 -7.99 -11.64 18.84
CA VAL A 200 -7.76 -13.06 18.99
C VAL A 200 -9.01 -13.70 19.59
N SER A 201 -9.61 -14.63 18.87
CA SER A 201 -10.65 -15.51 19.42
C SER A 201 -10.13 -16.95 19.47
N TRP A 202 -10.61 -17.74 20.44
CA TRP A 202 -10.10 -19.09 20.67
C TRP A 202 -11.14 -20.15 20.35
N THR A 203 -10.68 -21.27 19.82
CA THR A 203 -11.48 -22.48 19.61
C THR A 203 -10.75 -23.67 20.20
N VAL A 204 -11.50 -24.56 20.84
CA VAL A 204 -11.00 -25.83 21.36
C VAL A 204 -11.58 -26.96 20.52
N GLY A 205 -10.71 -27.67 19.82
CA GLY A 205 -11.05 -28.81 18.97
C GLY A 205 -10.69 -30.12 19.65
N TYR A 206 -11.64 -31.00 19.93
CA TYR A 206 -11.38 -32.28 20.60
C TYR A 206 -12.33 -33.39 20.14
N ALA A 207 -11.79 -34.51 19.68
CA ALA A 207 -12.55 -35.67 19.18
C ALA A 207 -13.64 -35.31 18.13
N GLY A 208 -13.34 -34.37 17.23
CA GLY A 208 -14.27 -33.88 16.20
C GLY A 208 -15.28 -32.83 16.70
N ILE A 209 -15.23 -32.44 17.97
CA ILE A 209 -16.02 -31.34 18.53
C ILE A 209 -15.20 -30.06 18.46
N THR A 210 -15.81 -28.95 18.02
CA THR A 210 -15.20 -27.62 18.07
C THR A 210 -16.05 -26.72 18.95
N GLU A 211 -15.50 -26.26 20.09
CA GLU A 211 -16.16 -25.31 20.99
C GLU A 211 -15.47 -23.95 20.89
N ARG A 212 -16.26 -22.88 20.72
CA ARG A 212 -15.75 -21.50 20.73
C ARG A 212 -15.64 -21.02 22.16
N VAL A 213 -14.47 -20.49 22.54
CA VAL A 213 -14.21 -20.00 23.88
C VAL A 213 -14.89 -18.65 24.07
N SER A 214 -15.65 -18.51 25.17
CA SER A 214 -16.44 -17.31 25.47
C SER A 214 -15.65 -16.24 26.23
N SER A 215 -14.63 -16.64 27.00
CA SER A 215 -13.77 -15.74 27.78
C SER A 215 -12.32 -16.17 27.69
N ALA A 216 -11.42 -15.24 27.36
CA ALA A 216 -9.98 -15.50 27.30
C ALA A 216 -9.37 -15.74 28.69
N ASP A 217 -10.05 -15.33 29.76
CA ASP A 217 -9.58 -15.52 31.14
C ASP A 217 -9.95 -16.91 31.70
N ALA A 218 -10.68 -17.73 30.93
CA ALA A 218 -11.01 -19.09 31.34
C ALA A 218 -9.78 -20.02 31.29
N SER A 219 -9.75 -21.02 32.18
CA SER A 219 -8.72 -22.06 32.16
C SER A 219 -8.92 -23.02 30.97
N ILE A 220 -7.82 -23.35 30.31
CA ILE A 220 -7.80 -24.29 29.18
C ILE A 220 -8.15 -25.70 29.66
N PHE A 221 -7.60 -26.12 30.79
CA PHE A 221 -7.85 -27.45 31.37
C PHE A 221 -9.28 -27.62 31.88
N GLU A 222 -9.89 -26.56 32.43
CA GLU A 222 -11.31 -26.58 32.80
C GLU A 222 -12.21 -26.74 31.56
N THR A 223 -11.86 -26.06 30.46
CA THR A 223 -12.59 -26.16 29.20
C THR A 223 -12.47 -27.57 28.60
N LYS A 224 -11.27 -28.16 28.64
CA LYS A 224 -11.04 -29.57 28.26
C LYS A 224 -11.89 -30.53 29.10
N ALA A 225 -11.86 -30.40 30.43
CA ALA A 225 -12.62 -31.26 31.34
C ALA A 225 -14.14 -31.12 31.14
N LYS A 226 -14.63 -29.92 30.79
CA LYS A 226 -16.03 -29.67 30.43
C LYS A 226 -16.44 -30.41 29.16
N ILE A 227 -15.59 -30.41 28.13
CA ILE A 227 -15.83 -31.16 26.89
C ILE A 227 -15.85 -32.67 27.17
N GLU A 228 -14.90 -33.18 27.96
CA GLU A 228 -14.80 -34.60 28.33
C GLU A 228 -16.03 -35.13 29.10
N LYS A 229 -16.64 -34.29 29.94
CA LYS A 229 -17.89 -34.62 30.65
C LYS A 229 -19.13 -34.61 29.75
N GLY A 230 -19.04 -34.03 28.55
CA GLY A 230 -20.16 -33.87 27.63
C GLY A 230 -20.63 -35.20 27.02
N ARG A 231 -21.95 -35.39 26.91
CA ARG A 231 -22.55 -36.60 26.28
C ARG A 231 -22.04 -36.79 24.84
N LYS A 232 -21.92 -35.69 24.07
CA LYS A 232 -21.41 -35.72 22.69
C LYS A 232 -19.98 -36.25 22.58
N PHE A 233 -19.13 -35.96 23.56
CA PHE A 233 -17.74 -36.43 23.57
C PHE A 233 -17.67 -37.93 23.87
N LYS A 234 -18.44 -38.41 24.87
CA LYS A 234 -18.54 -39.83 25.17
C LYS A 234 -19.11 -40.63 23.99
N ASP A 235 -20.11 -40.09 23.29
CA ASP A 235 -20.66 -40.69 22.08
C ASP A 235 -19.67 -40.71 20.91
N ALA A 236 -18.84 -39.67 20.77
CA ALA A 236 -17.76 -39.65 19.79
C ALA A 236 -16.68 -40.70 20.11
N LEU A 237 -16.32 -40.85 21.39
CA LEU A 237 -15.33 -41.82 21.84
C LEU A 237 -15.78 -43.28 21.62
N LYS A 238 -17.09 -43.57 21.80
CA LYS A 238 -17.69 -44.88 21.49
C LYS A 238 -17.65 -45.25 19.99
N LYS A 239 -17.52 -44.25 19.11
CA LYS A 239 -17.44 -44.45 17.65
C LYS A 239 -16.03 -44.63 17.12
N LEU A 240 -15.00 -44.31 17.93
CA LEU A 240 -13.61 -44.57 17.56
C LEU A 240 -13.31 -46.07 17.67
N LYS A 241 -12.62 -46.61 16.67
CA LYS A 241 -12.10 -47.98 16.73
C LYS A 241 -10.87 -48.02 17.64
N GLU A 242 -10.55 -49.19 18.17
CA GLU A 242 -9.38 -49.41 19.04
C GLU A 242 -8.05 -49.12 18.32
N LYS A 243 -8.02 -49.24 16.98
CA LYS A 243 -6.87 -48.91 16.13
C LYS A 243 -6.73 -47.42 15.82
N ASP A 244 -7.73 -46.60 16.11
CA ASP A 244 -7.68 -45.17 15.83
C ASP A 244 -6.85 -44.48 16.90
N ARG A 245 -5.97 -43.56 16.48
CA ARG A 245 -5.17 -42.75 17.41
C ARG A 245 -6.08 -42.00 18.37
N ASP A 246 -5.60 -41.82 19.60
CA ASP A 246 -6.33 -41.04 20.59
C ASP A 246 -6.57 -39.61 20.09
N PRO A 247 -7.79 -39.08 20.30
CA PRO A 247 -8.08 -37.70 19.95
C PRO A 247 -7.21 -36.76 20.79
N VAL A 248 -6.66 -35.73 20.15
CA VAL A 248 -5.87 -34.69 20.83
C VAL A 248 -6.76 -33.47 21.05
N CYS A 249 -6.73 -32.90 22.25
CA CYS A 249 -7.42 -31.65 22.56
C CYS A 249 -6.58 -30.49 22.03
N THR A 250 -6.98 -29.92 20.90
CA THR A 250 -6.29 -28.81 20.23
C THR A 250 -6.88 -27.47 20.63
N VAL A 251 -6.02 -26.47 20.88
CA VAL A 251 -6.39 -25.10 21.21
C VAL A 251 -5.89 -24.20 20.11
N LYS A 252 -6.81 -23.60 19.34
CA LYS A 252 -6.50 -22.83 18.13
C LYS A 252 -6.93 -21.37 18.28
N PRO A 253 -6.00 -20.40 18.20
CA PRO A 253 -6.36 -19.01 18.06
C PRO A 253 -6.80 -18.73 16.62
N THR A 254 -7.75 -17.82 16.46
CA THR A 254 -8.19 -17.27 15.19
C THR A 254 -8.06 -15.76 15.27
N VAL A 255 -7.17 -15.21 14.44
CA VAL A 255 -6.96 -13.77 14.31
C VAL A 255 -7.96 -13.24 13.29
N THR A 256 -8.90 -12.41 13.73
CA THR A 256 -9.80 -11.73 12.80
C THR A 256 -9.15 -10.43 12.33
N ALA A 257 -8.77 -10.37 11.06
CA ALA A 257 -8.32 -9.13 10.43
C ALA A 257 -9.45 -8.10 10.45
N GLN A 258 -9.26 -6.99 11.16
CA GLN A 258 -10.03 -5.78 10.88
C GLN A 258 -9.41 -5.11 9.64
N LYS A 259 -10.26 -4.67 8.70
CA LYS A 259 -9.88 -3.51 7.88
C LYS A 259 -9.51 -2.40 8.86
N LYS A 260 -8.31 -1.83 8.76
CA LYS A 260 -7.91 -0.62 9.50
C LYS A 260 -9.02 0.43 9.34
N GLY A 261 -9.96 0.45 10.28
CA GLY A 261 -10.96 1.50 10.39
C GLY A 261 -10.30 2.71 11.02
N VAL A 262 -10.71 3.90 10.60
CA VAL A 262 -10.26 5.16 11.20
C VAL A 262 -10.55 5.11 12.70
N LEU A 263 -9.49 5.15 13.52
CA LEU A 263 -9.65 5.27 14.96
C LEU A 263 -10.28 6.64 15.23
N ARG A 264 -11.46 6.65 15.84
CA ARG A 264 -12.09 7.91 16.23
C ARG A 264 -11.26 8.56 17.33
N PHE A 265 -11.02 9.86 17.20
CA PHE A 265 -10.43 10.66 18.29
C PHE A 265 -11.18 10.40 19.61
N PRO A 266 -10.49 9.93 20.66
CA PRO A 266 -11.07 9.85 22.00
C PRO A 266 -11.54 11.22 22.46
N GLY A 267 -12.58 11.27 23.30
CA GLY A 267 -13.19 12.54 23.72
C GLY A 267 -12.26 13.52 24.45
N TYR A 268 -11.09 13.07 24.92
CA TYR A 268 -10.06 13.89 25.56
C TYR A 268 -9.00 14.44 24.59
N LYS A 269 -9.04 14.03 23.30
CA LYS A 269 -8.14 14.51 22.24
C LYS A 269 -8.91 15.36 21.23
N GLY A 270 -8.23 16.30 20.58
CA GLY A 270 -8.81 17.09 19.49
C GLY A 270 -7.77 17.54 18.46
N LEU A 271 -8.23 17.82 17.24
CA LEU A 271 -7.46 18.48 16.18
C LEU A 271 -8.01 19.90 16.02
N PHE A 272 -7.14 20.90 16.02
CA PHE A 272 -7.49 22.31 15.99
C PHE A 272 -6.67 23.06 14.94
N CYS A 273 -7.21 24.14 14.41
CA CYS A 273 -6.53 24.94 13.39
C CYS A 273 -5.57 26.00 13.99
N SER A 274 -5.63 26.23 15.30
CA SER A 274 -4.74 27.16 15.99
C SER A 274 -4.59 26.85 17.49
N THR A 275 -3.60 27.48 18.12
CA THR A 275 -3.37 27.44 19.56
C THR A 275 -4.54 28.01 20.36
N GLU A 276 -5.13 29.12 19.90
CA GLU A 276 -6.24 29.80 20.58
C GLU A 276 -7.51 28.93 20.61
N GLN A 277 -7.81 28.24 19.50
CA GLN A 277 -8.94 27.31 19.44
C GLN A 277 -8.75 26.14 20.40
N ALA A 278 -7.54 25.60 20.46
CA ALA A 278 -7.21 24.53 21.38
C ALA A 278 -7.22 25.01 22.85
N GLU A 279 -6.94 26.28 23.13
CA GLU A 279 -7.07 26.95 24.44
C GLU A 279 -8.49 27.07 24.92
N GLN A 280 -9.42 27.32 24.01
CA GLN A 280 -10.84 27.39 24.33
C GLN A 280 -11.50 26.01 24.47
N SER A 281 -10.79 24.93 24.17
CA SER A 281 -11.32 23.57 24.24
C SER A 281 -11.12 22.90 25.61
N ASP A 282 -11.97 21.91 25.90
CA ASP A 282 -11.88 21.03 27.07
C ASP A 282 -10.93 19.83 26.88
N LYS A 283 -10.20 19.77 25.76
CA LYS A 283 -9.35 18.62 25.40
C LYS A 283 -8.01 18.67 26.14
N ALA A 284 -7.64 17.54 26.75
CA ALA A 284 -6.37 17.37 27.45
C ALA A 284 -5.17 17.30 26.49
N ILE A 285 -5.40 16.79 25.27
CA ILE A 285 -4.39 16.69 24.21
C ILE A 285 -4.95 17.36 22.96
N ALA A 286 -4.24 18.34 22.44
CA ALA A 286 -4.60 19.06 21.22
C ALA A 286 -3.54 18.87 20.15
N TYR A 287 -3.95 18.52 18.94
CA TYR A 287 -3.09 18.47 17.75
C TYR A 287 -3.33 19.71 16.89
N ILE A 288 -2.26 20.38 16.47
CA ILE A 288 -2.32 21.65 15.73
C ILE A 288 -1.36 21.59 14.53
N PRO A 289 -1.87 21.61 13.28
CA PRO A 289 -1.03 21.84 12.11
C PRO A 289 -0.42 23.24 12.13
N ALA A 290 0.85 23.36 11.77
CA ALA A 290 1.61 24.61 11.82
C ALA A 290 2.19 25.01 10.45
N GLN A 291 2.69 26.24 10.36
CA GLN A 291 3.22 26.84 9.13
C GLN A 291 4.40 26.06 8.52
N ASP A 292 5.19 25.37 9.34
CA ASP A 292 6.30 24.52 8.90
C ASP A 292 5.85 23.20 8.25
N GLY A 293 4.53 22.98 8.13
CA GLY A 293 3.93 21.78 7.57
C GLY A 293 3.91 20.58 8.53
N ARG A 294 4.23 20.78 9.82
CA ARG A 294 4.19 19.74 10.85
C ARG A 294 2.92 19.87 11.70
N VAL A 295 2.58 18.79 12.40
CA VAL A 295 1.53 18.80 13.42
C VAL A 295 2.19 18.79 14.79
N TYR A 296 1.78 19.69 15.67
CA TYR A 296 2.27 19.81 17.04
C TYR A 296 1.24 19.25 18.01
N GLU A 297 1.71 18.56 19.04
CA GLU A 297 0.91 18.15 20.18
C GLU A 297 1.06 19.16 21.31
N MET A 298 -0.08 19.64 21.82
CA MET A 298 -0.16 20.55 22.95
C MET A 298 -0.88 19.86 24.12
N ARG A 299 -0.30 20.01 25.32
CA ARG A 299 -0.86 19.52 26.60
C ARG A 299 -0.79 20.61 27.66
N ARG A 300 -1.69 20.54 28.64
CA ARG A 300 -1.71 21.47 29.78
C ARG A 300 -1.78 20.74 31.11
N ASN A 301 -1.08 21.26 32.10
CA ASN A 301 -1.22 20.89 33.50
C ASN A 301 -0.96 22.10 34.40
N GLY A 302 -0.90 21.91 35.73
CA GLY A 302 -0.66 23.00 36.68
C GLY A 302 0.72 23.69 36.59
N ILE A 303 1.66 23.13 35.84
CA ILE A 303 2.99 23.73 35.58
C ILE A 303 2.92 24.69 34.38
N GLY A 304 2.08 24.40 33.40
CA GLY A 304 1.92 25.23 32.20
C GLY A 304 1.47 24.46 30.97
N THR A 305 1.75 25.04 29.80
CA THR A 305 1.44 24.50 28.48
C THR A 305 2.70 23.92 27.84
N PHE A 306 2.62 22.67 27.38
CA PHE A 306 3.70 21.96 26.68
C PHE A 306 3.30 21.83 25.22
N ILE A 307 4.19 22.23 24.30
CA ILE A 307 3.98 22.11 22.85
C ILE A 307 5.22 21.45 22.25
N ALA A 308 5.03 20.37 21.50
CA ALA A 308 6.11 19.67 20.82
C ALA A 308 5.64 19.09 19.48
N PRO A 309 6.51 18.90 18.48
CA PRO A 309 6.15 18.21 17.25
C PRO A 309 5.63 16.79 17.54
N SER A 310 4.51 16.42 16.93
CA SER A 310 3.97 15.06 17.03
C SER A 310 4.68 14.15 16.03
N GLN A 311 5.07 12.95 16.46
CA GLN A 311 5.70 11.94 15.60
C GLN A 311 4.68 10.98 14.99
N HIS A 312 3.61 10.68 15.72
CA HIS A 312 2.61 9.71 15.32
C HIS A 312 1.26 10.03 15.99
N ILE A 313 0.21 10.16 15.18
CA ILE A 313 -1.16 10.38 15.63
C ILE A 313 -1.98 9.19 15.14
N ALA A 314 -2.23 8.23 16.04
CA ALA A 314 -2.84 6.94 15.70
C ALA A 314 -4.24 7.08 15.07
N GLU A 315 -4.93 8.18 15.39
CA GLU A 315 -6.27 8.50 14.90
C GLU A 315 -6.31 9.08 13.48
N LEU A 316 -5.16 9.50 12.94
CA LEU A 316 -5.07 10.04 11.57
C LEU A 316 -4.65 8.96 10.56
N GLU A 317 -5.08 9.14 9.32
CA GLU A 317 -4.69 8.27 8.22
C GLU A 317 -3.19 8.38 7.92
N GLY A 318 -2.55 7.23 7.69
CA GLY A 318 -1.19 7.18 7.21
C GLY A 318 -1.12 7.50 5.71
N VAL A 319 -0.98 8.79 5.39
CA VAL A 319 -0.78 9.23 4.00
C VAL A 319 0.69 9.02 3.60
N ARG A 320 0.92 8.30 2.50
CA ARG A 320 2.24 8.17 1.88
C ARG A 320 2.32 9.07 0.65
N SER A 321 3.46 9.73 0.45
CA SER A 321 3.72 10.40 -0.81
C SER A 321 3.72 9.38 -1.94
N GLY A 322 3.07 9.72 -3.04
CA GLY A 322 2.97 8.84 -4.18
C GLY A 322 2.05 9.42 -5.24
N PHE A 323 2.03 8.75 -6.37
CA PHE A 323 1.22 9.13 -7.52
C PHE A 323 0.43 7.91 -7.98
N HIS A 324 -0.82 8.14 -8.35
CA HIS A 324 -1.70 7.10 -8.88
C HIS A 324 -2.31 7.60 -10.18
N MET A 325 -2.14 6.82 -11.23
CA MET A 325 -2.68 7.14 -12.54
C MET A 325 -4.22 7.11 -12.50
N SER A 326 -4.85 8.23 -12.88
CA SER A 326 -6.29 8.30 -13.18
C SER A 326 -6.58 8.04 -14.66
N LEU A 327 -5.56 8.14 -15.51
CA LEU A 327 -5.58 7.80 -16.93
C LEU A 327 -4.95 6.40 -17.12
N PRO A 328 -5.12 5.74 -18.27
CA PRO A 328 -4.31 4.56 -18.61
C PRO A 328 -2.82 4.89 -18.51
N ARG A 329 -1.95 3.91 -18.24
CA ARG A 329 -0.50 4.12 -18.31
C ARG A 329 -0.09 4.53 -19.72
N LEU A 330 1.00 5.28 -19.86
CA LEU A 330 1.55 5.66 -21.16
C LEU A 330 1.88 4.38 -21.96
N PRO A 331 1.27 4.17 -23.14
CA PRO A 331 1.52 2.97 -23.91
C PRO A 331 3.00 2.78 -24.27
N ALA A 332 3.48 1.54 -24.18
CA ALA A 332 4.88 1.22 -24.43
C ALA A 332 5.34 1.64 -25.85
N ALA A 333 4.43 1.57 -26.83
CA ALA A 333 4.68 2.02 -28.19
C ALA A 333 4.97 3.53 -28.29
N LEU A 334 4.24 4.36 -27.53
CA LEU A 334 4.48 5.80 -27.50
C LEU A 334 5.78 6.14 -26.77
N LEU A 335 6.09 5.45 -25.67
CA LEU A 335 7.39 5.58 -25.01
C LEU A 335 8.54 5.22 -25.97
N ALA A 336 8.40 4.13 -26.71
CA ALA A 336 9.39 3.74 -27.73
C ALA A 336 9.53 4.79 -28.83
N GLN A 337 8.43 5.43 -29.26
CA GLN A 337 8.45 6.53 -30.22
C GLN A 337 9.21 7.75 -29.69
N ILE A 338 9.02 8.12 -28.42
CA ILE A 338 9.78 9.21 -27.77
C ILE A 338 11.29 8.88 -27.75
N ILE A 339 11.65 7.66 -27.32
CA ILE A 339 13.06 7.23 -27.27
C ILE A 339 13.68 7.25 -28.68
N ALA A 340 12.95 6.78 -29.69
CA ALA A 340 13.41 6.79 -31.08
C ALA A 340 13.63 8.21 -31.59
N PHE A 341 12.72 9.14 -31.28
CA PHE A 341 12.88 10.56 -31.60
C PHE A 341 14.15 11.13 -30.96
N PHE A 342 14.36 10.94 -29.66
CA PHE A 342 15.55 11.47 -28.99
C PHE A 342 16.85 10.89 -29.54
N ARG A 343 16.91 9.57 -29.79
CA ARG A 343 18.08 8.96 -30.45
C ARG A 343 18.35 9.58 -31.81
N ARG A 344 17.29 9.84 -32.59
CA ARG A 344 17.42 10.45 -33.91
C ARG A 344 17.96 11.87 -33.82
N VAL A 345 17.51 12.66 -32.85
CA VAL A 345 18.02 14.01 -32.60
C VAL A 345 19.53 14.00 -32.32
N CYS A 346 20.01 13.09 -31.46
CA CYS A 346 21.45 12.97 -31.19
C CYS A 346 22.27 12.67 -32.47
N VAL A 347 21.74 11.78 -33.33
CA VAL A 347 22.39 11.41 -34.60
C VAL A 347 22.39 12.56 -35.59
N ASP A 348 21.23 13.18 -35.85
CA ASP A 348 21.08 14.21 -36.88
C ASP A 348 21.80 15.51 -36.51
N CYS A 349 21.85 15.87 -35.21
CA CYS A 349 22.60 17.02 -34.74
C CYS A 349 24.11 16.76 -34.60
N GLY A 350 24.55 15.50 -34.66
CA GLY A 350 25.95 15.09 -34.54
C GLY A 350 26.61 15.46 -33.21
N ARG A 351 25.81 15.76 -32.18
CA ARG A 351 26.26 16.22 -30.85
C ARG A 351 25.28 15.74 -29.78
N ASP A 352 25.78 15.66 -28.55
CA ASP A 352 24.98 15.40 -27.35
C ASP A 352 24.12 16.63 -27.02
N VAL A 353 22.89 16.65 -27.54
CA VAL A 353 21.89 17.70 -27.31
C VAL A 353 20.66 17.13 -26.63
N GLU A 354 19.94 17.95 -25.88
CA GLU A 354 18.66 17.60 -25.28
C GLU A 354 17.50 17.87 -26.22
N ALA A 355 16.34 17.26 -25.96
CA ALA A 355 15.10 17.55 -26.65
C ALA A 355 13.93 17.27 -25.70
N LEU A 356 12.79 17.91 -25.96
CA LEU A 356 11.57 17.82 -25.17
C LEU A 356 10.41 17.28 -26.02
N VAL A 357 9.58 16.43 -25.39
CA VAL A 357 8.27 16.01 -25.89
C VAL A 357 7.23 16.25 -24.80
N ASN A 358 6.12 16.92 -25.16
CA ASN A 358 4.95 16.99 -24.31
C ASN A 358 4.05 15.77 -24.59
N VAL A 359 3.68 15.05 -23.53
CA VAL A 359 2.69 13.97 -23.59
C VAL A 359 1.34 14.54 -23.17
N LEU A 360 0.39 14.51 -24.10
CA LEU A 360 -0.94 15.07 -23.94
C LEU A 360 -1.99 13.96 -23.93
N TRP A 361 -3.11 14.21 -23.27
CA TRP A 361 -4.28 13.35 -23.31
C TRP A 361 -5.42 14.06 -24.05
N ASP A 362 -5.83 13.52 -25.20
CA ASP A 362 -7.01 13.99 -25.92
C ASP A 362 -8.27 13.58 -25.16
N ARG A 363 -8.98 14.54 -24.58
CA ARG A 363 -10.20 14.29 -23.81
C ARG A 363 -11.33 13.74 -24.68
N GLN A 364 -11.38 14.11 -25.96
CA GLN A 364 -12.42 13.66 -26.89
C GLN A 364 -12.08 12.27 -27.45
N GLY A 365 -10.85 12.11 -27.93
CA GLY A 365 -10.35 10.84 -28.48
C GLY A 365 -10.06 9.77 -27.43
N ARG A 366 -9.94 10.16 -26.14
CA ARG A 366 -9.59 9.30 -25.00
C ARG A 366 -8.29 8.52 -25.24
N GLN A 367 -7.27 9.21 -25.75
CA GLN A 367 -5.99 8.62 -26.11
C GLN A 367 -4.84 9.61 -25.86
N TYR A 368 -3.63 9.07 -25.76
CA TYR A 368 -2.41 9.86 -25.68
C TYR A 368 -2.02 10.40 -27.06
N VAL A 369 -1.53 11.65 -27.07
CA VAL A 369 -0.98 12.32 -28.24
C VAL A 369 0.37 12.90 -27.85
N LEU A 370 1.39 12.68 -28.67
CA LEU A 370 2.71 13.28 -28.49
C LEU A 370 2.77 14.61 -29.24
N HIS A 371 3.16 15.67 -28.55
CA HIS A 371 3.40 16.99 -29.14
C HIS A 371 4.86 17.37 -28.93
N VAL A 372 5.56 17.66 -30.02
CA VAL A 372 6.93 18.18 -29.98
C VAL A 372 6.84 19.67 -30.28
N PRO A 373 6.96 20.55 -29.29
CA PRO A 373 6.90 21.99 -29.53
C PRO A 373 8.13 22.43 -30.35
N PRO A 374 8.02 23.48 -31.16
CA PRO A 374 9.19 24.14 -31.73
C PRO A 374 10.13 24.53 -30.59
N GLN A 375 11.38 24.12 -30.70
CA GLN A 375 12.32 24.21 -29.60
C GLN A 375 13.74 24.52 -30.08
N ARG A 376 14.46 25.31 -29.28
CA ARG A 376 15.90 25.53 -29.42
C ARG A 376 16.59 24.65 -28.38
N ILE A 377 17.54 23.86 -28.85
CA ILE A 377 18.16 22.80 -28.04
C ILE A 377 19.65 23.07 -27.87
N ASP A 378 20.14 22.80 -26.67
CA ASP A 378 21.56 22.74 -26.32
C ASP A 378 21.84 21.42 -25.58
N LYS A 379 23.08 21.23 -25.12
CA LYS A 379 23.54 20.03 -24.41
C LYS A 379 22.87 19.80 -23.06
N ALA A 380 22.35 20.85 -22.43
CA ALA A 380 21.82 20.82 -21.07
C ALA A 380 20.58 21.71 -20.88
N SER A 381 19.94 22.14 -21.97
CA SER A 381 18.72 22.94 -21.91
C SER A 381 17.89 22.83 -23.19
N VAL A 382 16.59 23.04 -23.02
CA VAL A 382 15.62 23.13 -24.11
C VAL A 382 14.74 24.36 -23.89
N GLU A 383 14.75 25.28 -24.84
CA GLU A 383 13.84 26.43 -24.85
C GLU A 383 12.69 26.16 -25.82
N THR A 384 11.45 26.25 -25.36
CA THR A 384 10.27 25.97 -26.19
C THR A 384 9.50 27.23 -26.57
N ASP A 385 8.96 27.26 -27.78
CA ASP A 385 8.03 28.30 -28.21
C ASP A 385 6.61 27.96 -27.76
N LEU A 386 6.08 28.76 -26.83
CA LEU A 386 4.75 28.57 -26.25
C LEU A 386 3.61 29.00 -27.18
N SER A 387 3.89 29.67 -28.31
CA SER A 387 2.86 30.15 -29.22
C SER A 387 2.11 29.03 -29.96
N GLN A 388 2.71 27.84 -30.05
CA GLN A 388 2.16 26.68 -30.75
C GLN A 388 1.57 25.62 -29.80
N GLN A 389 1.26 26.00 -28.57
CA GLN A 389 0.71 25.07 -27.59
C GLN A 389 -0.68 24.56 -28.02
N PRO A 390 -0.93 23.24 -27.93
CA PRO A 390 -2.24 22.68 -28.21
C PRO A 390 -3.32 23.25 -27.29
N ASP A 391 -4.56 23.28 -27.80
CA ASP A 391 -5.71 23.79 -27.06
C ASP A 391 -5.89 23.07 -25.70
N PRO A 392 -5.74 23.78 -24.56
CA PRO A 392 -5.81 23.18 -23.24
C PRO A 392 -7.22 22.71 -22.85
N GLU A 393 -8.27 23.20 -23.51
CA GLU A 393 -9.64 22.70 -23.28
C GLU A 393 -9.81 21.28 -23.81
N ARG A 394 -9.21 20.98 -24.97
CA ARG A 394 -9.24 19.65 -25.57
C ARG A 394 -8.17 18.71 -25.02
N TYR A 395 -6.96 19.21 -24.84
CA TYR A 395 -5.79 18.39 -24.48
C TYR A 395 -5.35 18.66 -23.05
N LEU A 396 -5.34 17.61 -22.23
CA LEU A 396 -4.74 17.67 -20.90
C LEU A 396 -3.22 17.45 -21.03
N HIS A 397 -2.42 18.38 -20.53
CA HIS A 397 -0.97 18.21 -20.43
C HIS A 397 -0.64 17.23 -19.30
N VAL A 398 -0.21 16.01 -19.66
CA VAL A 398 0.00 14.93 -18.69
C VAL A 398 1.44 14.92 -18.19
N MET A 399 2.40 15.00 -19.11
CA MET A 399 3.81 14.83 -18.78
C MET A 399 4.72 15.62 -19.71
N ASP A 400 5.81 16.15 -19.18
CA ASP A 400 6.95 16.60 -19.95
C ASP A 400 8.04 15.55 -19.94
N VAL A 401 8.58 15.24 -21.12
CA VAL A 401 9.67 14.27 -21.26
C VAL A 401 10.85 14.97 -21.91
N HIS A 402 11.99 15.04 -21.23
CA HIS A 402 13.23 15.53 -21.82
C HIS A 402 14.32 14.45 -21.86
N SER A 403 15.27 14.64 -22.78
CA SER A 403 16.38 13.71 -22.94
C SER A 403 17.68 14.26 -22.36
N HIS A 404 18.43 13.41 -21.67
CA HIS A 404 19.80 13.67 -21.23
C HIS A 404 20.85 13.01 -22.15
N ASN A 405 20.56 12.87 -23.46
CA ASN A 405 21.48 12.32 -24.46
C ASN A 405 22.25 11.06 -23.99
N THR A 406 23.59 11.13 -23.91
CA THR A 406 24.49 10.05 -23.44
C THR A 406 24.74 10.10 -21.93
N MET A 407 24.26 11.15 -21.25
CA MET A 407 24.32 11.30 -19.80
C MET A 407 23.28 10.43 -19.09
N ALA A 408 23.47 10.20 -17.79
CA ALA A 408 22.50 9.45 -16.99
C ALA A 408 21.20 10.24 -16.80
N ALA A 409 20.07 9.52 -16.73
CA ALA A 409 18.78 10.10 -16.37
C ALA A 409 18.79 10.54 -14.91
N ARG A 410 18.86 11.86 -14.66
CA ARG A 410 18.87 12.47 -13.33
C ARG A 410 18.25 13.85 -13.43
N PHE A 411 17.47 14.26 -12.44
CA PHE A 411 16.93 15.61 -12.43
C PHE A 411 17.96 16.61 -11.89
N SER A 412 18.06 17.76 -12.55
CA SER A 412 18.96 18.86 -12.22
C SER A 412 18.25 19.97 -11.42
N ARG A 413 19.03 20.93 -10.89
CA ARG A 413 18.44 22.13 -10.24
C ARG A 413 17.72 23.05 -11.23
N THR A 414 18.13 23.03 -12.50
CA THR A 414 17.44 23.76 -13.57
C THR A 414 16.08 23.13 -13.80
N ASP A 415 16.04 21.80 -13.90
CA ASP A 415 14.79 21.04 -14.02
C ASP A 415 13.89 21.33 -12.82
N ASP A 416 14.43 21.38 -11.59
CA ASP A 416 13.65 21.76 -10.41
C ASP A 416 13.00 23.13 -10.59
N ALA A 417 13.72 24.13 -11.13
CA ALA A 417 13.19 25.48 -11.34
C ALA A 417 12.12 25.55 -12.45
N ASP A 418 12.29 24.78 -13.52
CA ASP A 418 11.40 24.80 -14.68
C ASP A 418 10.14 23.93 -14.47
N GLU A 419 10.27 22.83 -13.72
CA GLU A 419 9.24 21.81 -13.54
C GLU A 419 8.34 22.06 -12.31
N GLN A 420 7.69 23.23 -12.25
CA GLN A 420 6.93 23.65 -11.06
C GLN A 420 5.43 23.28 -11.09
N ALA A 421 4.89 23.04 -12.29
CA ALA A 421 3.46 22.79 -12.44
C ALA A 421 3.09 21.37 -12.01
N THR A 422 1.90 21.19 -11.44
CA THR A 422 1.42 19.87 -11.00
C THR A 422 1.14 18.92 -12.18
N ARG A 423 2.19 18.23 -12.61
CA ARG A 423 2.18 17.24 -13.70
C ARG A 423 3.30 16.21 -13.47
N LEU A 424 3.36 15.21 -14.36
CA LEU A 424 4.48 14.28 -14.41
C LEU A 424 5.64 14.87 -15.21
N TYR A 425 6.85 14.45 -14.85
CA TYR A 425 8.08 14.79 -15.53
C TYR A 425 8.91 13.52 -15.70
N MET A 426 9.50 13.34 -16.87
CA MET A 426 10.33 12.18 -17.18
C MET A 426 11.62 12.62 -17.84
N VAL A 427 12.73 12.09 -17.35
CA VAL A 427 14.03 12.25 -17.98
C VAL A 427 14.50 10.91 -18.53
N ILE A 428 14.92 10.91 -19.80
CA ILE A 428 15.46 9.74 -20.50
C ILE A 428 16.93 10.01 -20.84
N GLY A 429 17.83 9.21 -20.26
CA GLY A 429 19.27 9.31 -20.49
C GLY A 429 19.87 8.02 -21.05
N ARG A 430 21.18 8.01 -21.28
CA ARG A 430 21.94 6.87 -21.82
C ARG A 430 21.36 6.34 -23.13
N LEU A 431 21.01 7.24 -24.04
CA LEU A 431 20.41 6.90 -25.33
C LEU A 431 21.37 6.11 -26.25
N ASP A 432 22.67 6.14 -25.95
CA ASP A 432 23.73 5.32 -26.54
C ASP A 432 23.65 3.82 -26.17
N ARG A 433 22.90 3.47 -25.12
CA ARG A 433 22.71 2.09 -24.69
C ARG A 433 21.50 1.46 -25.36
N TYR A 434 21.47 0.12 -25.36
CA TYR A 434 20.33 -0.65 -25.87
C TYR A 434 19.03 -0.32 -25.12
N TYR A 435 19.07 -0.32 -23.79
CA TYR A 435 18.02 0.19 -22.92
C TYR A 435 18.47 1.52 -22.30
N PRO A 436 17.72 2.62 -22.49
CA PRO A 436 18.04 3.89 -21.86
C PRO A 436 17.69 3.88 -20.37
N ASP A 437 18.29 4.81 -19.63
CA ASP A 437 17.87 5.09 -18.25
C ASP A 437 16.59 5.94 -18.30
N ILE A 438 15.57 5.57 -17.53
CA ILE A 438 14.31 6.32 -17.46
C ILE A 438 14.01 6.63 -15.99
N ARG A 439 13.80 7.91 -15.68
CA ARG A 439 13.31 8.34 -14.36
C ARG A 439 12.06 9.18 -14.51
N CYS A 440 11.15 9.04 -13.56
CA CYS A 440 9.92 9.81 -13.50
C CYS A 440 9.80 10.50 -12.15
N ARG A 441 9.17 11.66 -12.14
CA ARG A 441 8.77 12.38 -10.93
C ARG A 441 7.47 13.13 -11.18
N PHE A 442 6.89 13.68 -10.13
CA PHE A 442 5.85 14.70 -10.25
C PHE A 442 6.22 15.90 -9.39
N ALA A 443 5.70 17.07 -9.77
CA ALA A 443 5.73 18.25 -8.92
C ALA A 443 4.40 18.40 -8.18
N CYS A 444 4.45 18.75 -6.90
CA CYS A 444 3.28 19.03 -6.06
C CYS A 444 3.62 20.15 -5.07
N GLY A 445 3.11 21.35 -5.34
CA GLY A 445 3.27 22.50 -4.44
C GLY A 445 4.73 22.89 -4.18
N GLY A 446 5.57 22.91 -5.23
CA GLY A 446 6.99 23.26 -5.15
C GLY A 446 7.90 22.13 -4.65
N ARG A 447 7.37 20.91 -4.46
CA ARG A 447 8.15 19.71 -4.15
C ARG A 447 8.14 18.74 -5.32
N HIS A 448 9.26 18.08 -5.54
CA HIS A 448 9.40 17.00 -6.51
C HIS A 448 9.52 15.65 -5.80
N VAL A 449 8.79 14.65 -6.29
CA VAL A 449 8.80 13.30 -5.73
C VAL A 449 9.03 12.31 -6.86
N GLU A 450 10.13 11.54 -6.77
CA GLU A 450 10.41 10.48 -7.73
C GLU A 450 9.37 9.36 -7.63
N VAL A 451 8.99 8.81 -8.78
CA VAL A 451 8.06 7.69 -8.90
C VAL A 451 8.62 6.63 -9.83
N PRO A 452 8.39 5.34 -9.57
CA PRO A 452 8.82 4.27 -10.48
C PRO A 452 8.20 4.44 -11.87
N ALA A 453 9.02 4.34 -12.92
CA ALA A 453 8.55 4.49 -14.31
C ALA A 453 7.45 3.49 -14.68
N GLU A 454 7.44 2.29 -14.08
CA GLU A 454 6.40 1.26 -14.26
C GLU A 454 5.01 1.66 -13.74
N GLN A 455 4.92 2.66 -12.86
CA GLN A 455 3.64 3.24 -12.44
C GLN A 455 3.08 4.21 -13.50
N VAL A 456 3.94 4.77 -14.33
CA VAL A 456 3.59 5.79 -15.34
C VAL A 456 3.46 5.18 -16.73
N CYS A 457 4.34 4.25 -17.09
CA CYS A 457 4.44 3.64 -18.40
C CYS A 457 4.07 2.16 -18.38
N GLU A 458 3.49 1.69 -19.47
CA GLU A 458 3.32 0.27 -19.71
C GLU A 458 4.68 -0.41 -19.93
N ARG A 459 4.79 -1.67 -19.50
CA ARG A 459 5.94 -2.50 -19.81
C ARG A 459 5.80 -3.05 -21.23
N THR A 460 6.89 -3.06 -21.98
CA THR A 460 6.95 -3.82 -23.23
C THR A 460 7.06 -5.30 -22.89
N ASP A 461 5.91 -5.94 -22.63
CA ASP A 461 5.89 -7.38 -22.39
C ASP A 461 6.08 -8.07 -23.73
N VAL A 462 7.26 -8.67 -23.92
CA VAL A 462 7.52 -9.54 -25.05
C VAL A 462 7.00 -10.92 -24.67
N PRO A 463 6.02 -11.48 -25.40
CA PRO A 463 5.53 -12.82 -25.11
C PRO A 463 6.65 -13.83 -25.30
N PHE A 464 6.70 -14.82 -24.41
CA PHE A 464 7.59 -15.97 -24.52
C PHE A 464 6.77 -17.25 -24.53
N ALA A 465 7.38 -18.35 -24.97
CA ALA A 465 6.69 -19.61 -25.14
C ALA A 465 6.27 -20.18 -23.76
N PRO A 466 4.95 -20.36 -23.47
CA PRO A 466 4.49 -20.71 -22.12
C PRO A 466 5.04 -22.04 -21.60
N GLU A 467 5.40 -22.98 -22.49
CA GLU A 467 6.01 -24.26 -22.13
C GLU A 467 7.36 -24.12 -21.44
N TRP A 468 8.08 -23.01 -21.63
CA TRP A 468 9.35 -22.75 -20.96
C TRP A 468 9.17 -22.72 -19.44
N LEU A 469 8.01 -22.27 -18.94
CA LEU A 469 7.70 -22.31 -17.50
C LEU A 469 7.67 -23.74 -16.94
N LYS A 470 7.28 -24.73 -17.76
CA LYS A 470 7.24 -26.14 -17.34
C LYS A 470 8.62 -26.77 -17.23
N ALA A 471 9.62 -26.19 -17.91
CA ALA A 471 11.01 -26.63 -17.83
C ALA A 471 11.72 -26.09 -16.58
N VAL A 472 11.12 -25.13 -15.87
CA VAL A 472 11.66 -24.57 -14.64
C VAL A 472 11.10 -25.34 -13.44
N GLN A 473 11.98 -25.82 -12.57
CA GLN A 473 11.61 -26.43 -11.29
C GLN A 473 12.17 -25.56 -10.17
N GLU A 474 11.31 -25.18 -9.24
CA GLU A 474 11.71 -24.48 -8.03
C GLU A 474 12.33 -25.47 -7.06
N THR A 475 13.66 -25.48 -6.95
CA THR A 475 14.35 -26.18 -5.85
C THR A 475 14.41 -25.22 -4.67
N GLY A 476 13.67 -25.52 -3.60
CA GLY A 476 13.59 -24.68 -2.41
C GLY A 476 14.99 -24.27 -1.91
N LEU A 477 15.12 -22.98 -1.59
CA LEU A 477 16.21 -22.44 -0.80
C LEU A 477 16.26 -23.25 0.51
N LYS A 478 17.29 -24.07 0.69
CA LYS A 478 17.67 -24.50 2.03
C LYS A 478 18.02 -23.24 2.79
N GLU A 479 17.16 -22.83 3.72
CA GLU A 479 17.52 -21.86 4.74
C GLU A 479 18.85 -22.31 5.35
N ALA A 480 19.87 -21.45 5.25
CA ALA A 480 21.11 -21.65 5.96
C ALA A 480 20.79 -21.56 7.45
N ALA A 481 20.91 -22.69 8.13
CA ALA A 481 20.77 -22.82 9.58
C ALA A 481 21.86 -22.08 10.34
#